data_AF-A0A1Y2U6Q8-F1
#
_entry.id   AF-A0A1Y2U6Q8-F1
#
_cell.length_a   1.000
_cell.length_b   1.000
_cell.length_c   1.000
_cell.angle_alpha   90.00
_cell.angle_beta   90.00
_cell.angle_gamma   90.00
#
_symmetry.space_group_name_H-M   'P 1'
#
loop_
_entity.id
_entity.type
_entity.pdbx_description
1 polymer ?
#
loop_
_entity_poly.entity_id
_entity_poly.type
_entity_poly.pdbx_seq_one_letter_code
_entity_poly.pdbx_strand_id
1 'polypeptide(L)'
;MPFNNIVKSLALLAVALAPAINAHSWVEQVRLIDNTGAFTGPVGYPIGYMNRSAPDFNDSIAQNKILDTASNPPVCKPKAGAYDTHPRLSAGPGDYVALIYQENGHVTQPFLTRRPYRDGIVNVYGTLNHEDSDGINDVLEAWTADGKGGNGKGKLLATHYYDDGQCYQNAGRNFAIPIYNQRFHEHGLDELFCQTDFKLPDDLPEEGIYTIMWVWDWPLVVTDTQNSTEIYTSCAEIQLGPAKAGKNAKVKFSKNNPIQSAGISSQMATLIEATGLGIGTNSPGAPSSTATGDSITEPTSAVTKSSTESTSSSTKKHHGGVKTVTVTAKPETTTKWKTVTVNEDGTATKSKTSPTATSTSAQQTSASSDADQTAPTTLVPVTSISKFLKARATGQARRGGDDRL
;
A
#
# COMPACT_ATOMS: atom_id res chain seq x y z
N MET A 1 -34.15 -59.25 -19.92
CA MET A 1 -33.68 -58.05 -20.64
C MET A 1 -34.78 -57.62 -21.61
N PRO A 2 -34.98 -56.32 -21.90
CA PRO A 2 -34.31 -55.10 -21.40
C PRO A 2 -35.27 -54.30 -20.47
N PHE A 3 -34.92 -53.60 -19.38
CA PHE A 3 -33.78 -52.73 -19.04
C PHE A 3 -33.41 -51.74 -20.16
N ASN A 4 -34.25 -50.72 -20.35
CA ASN A 4 -33.81 -49.36 -20.63
C ASN A 4 -35.02 -48.42 -20.64
N ASN A 5 -34.84 -47.18 -20.16
CA ASN A 5 -35.73 -46.01 -20.22
C ASN A 5 -36.30 -45.49 -18.90
N ILE A 6 -35.56 -45.59 -17.79
CA ILE A 6 -35.71 -44.66 -16.66
C ILE A 6 -34.33 -44.02 -16.38
N VAL A 7 -33.77 -43.35 -17.39
CA VAL A 7 -32.60 -42.46 -17.21
C VAL A 7 -32.73 -41.26 -18.13
N LYS A 8 -33.85 -40.53 -18.05
CA LYS A 8 -34.02 -39.22 -18.74
C LYS A 8 -34.80 -38.22 -17.89
N SER A 9 -34.60 -38.24 -16.58
CA SER A 9 -35.16 -37.22 -15.68
C SER A 9 -34.25 -37.09 -14.47
N LEU A 10 -33.05 -36.54 -14.67
CA LEU A 10 -32.22 -35.85 -13.66
C LEU A 10 -30.95 -35.34 -14.35
N ALA A 11 -31.09 -34.59 -15.44
CA ALA A 11 -30.02 -33.68 -15.86
C ALA A 11 -30.09 -32.50 -14.89
N LEU A 12 -29.44 -32.73 -13.75
CA LEU A 12 -29.21 -31.81 -12.65
C LEU A 12 -29.08 -30.37 -13.16
N LEU A 13 -30.10 -29.59 -12.82
CA LEU A 13 -30.04 -28.15 -12.64
C LEU A 13 -29.06 -27.87 -11.49
N ALA A 14 -27.78 -28.15 -11.72
CA ALA A 14 -26.67 -27.88 -10.80
C ALA A 14 -25.67 -26.94 -11.48
N VAL A 15 -26.19 -25.94 -12.19
CA VAL A 15 -25.40 -24.74 -12.49
C VAL A 15 -25.35 -23.94 -11.20
N ALA A 16 -24.30 -24.26 -10.43
CA ALA A 16 -23.62 -23.41 -9.48
C ALA A 16 -24.46 -22.28 -8.87
N LEU A 17 -25.09 -22.58 -7.72
CA LEU A 17 -25.10 -21.62 -6.62
C LEU A 17 -23.63 -21.44 -6.17
N ALA A 18 -22.83 -20.75 -6.98
CA ALA A 18 -21.62 -20.15 -6.47
C ALA A 18 -22.09 -19.19 -5.36
N PRO A 19 -21.62 -19.32 -4.11
CA PRO A 19 -21.93 -18.30 -3.12
C PRO A 19 -21.48 -16.97 -3.75
N ALA A 20 -22.44 -16.08 -3.98
CA ALA A 20 -22.11 -14.70 -4.27
C ALA A 20 -21.37 -14.21 -3.03
N ILE A 21 -20.04 -14.19 -3.10
CA ILE A 21 -19.23 -13.62 -2.03
C ILE A 21 -19.57 -12.15 -2.09
N ASN A 22 -20.42 -11.74 -1.15
CA ASN A 22 -20.67 -10.34 -0.93
C ASN A 22 -19.34 -9.80 -0.43
N ALA A 23 -18.57 -9.20 -1.31
CA ALA A 23 -17.34 -8.58 -0.90
C ALA A 23 -17.65 -7.43 0.06
N HIS A 24 -16.98 -7.40 1.20
CA HIS A 24 -17.02 -6.30 2.12
C HIS A 24 -15.87 -6.40 3.11
N SER A 25 -15.40 -5.26 3.59
CA SER A 25 -14.47 -5.15 4.70
C SER A 25 -14.59 -3.77 5.30
N TRP A 26 -14.27 -3.66 6.58
CA TRP A 26 -14.20 -2.41 7.32
C TRP A 26 -13.27 -2.59 8.51
N VAL A 27 -12.79 -1.49 9.06
CA VAL A 27 -11.99 -1.50 10.30
C VAL A 27 -12.86 -1.96 11.47
N GLU A 28 -12.40 -2.93 12.24
CA GLU A 28 -13.05 -3.45 13.44
C GLU A 28 -12.50 -2.78 14.71
N GLN A 29 -11.19 -2.49 14.71
CA GLN A 29 -10.48 -1.95 15.86
C GLN A 29 -9.37 -0.99 15.42
N VAL A 30 -9.11 -0.01 16.28
CA VAL A 30 -7.99 0.92 16.19
C VAL A 30 -7.11 0.70 17.41
N ARG A 31 -5.84 0.35 17.22
CA ARG A 31 -4.92 -0.05 18.30
C ARG A 31 -3.67 0.82 18.30
N LEU A 32 -3.24 1.24 19.49
CA LEU A 32 -1.98 1.93 19.67
C LEU A 32 -0.83 0.92 19.72
N ILE A 33 0.28 1.22 19.04
CA ILE A 33 1.48 0.39 19.02
C ILE A 33 2.54 1.07 19.88
N ASP A 34 3.10 0.34 20.85
CA ASP A 34 4.17 0.84 21.71
C ASP A 34 5.56 0.75 21.07
N ASN A 35 6.57 1.20 21.80
CA ASN A 35 7.97 1.19 21.33
C ASN A 35 8.58 -0.22 21.22
N THR A 36 7.91 -1.26 21.70
CA THR A 36 8.27 -2.67 21.52
C THR A 36 7.59 -3.29 20.31
N GLY A 37 6.67 -2.57 19.67
CA GLY A 37 5.84 -3.06 18.58
C GLY A 37 4.60 -3.82 19.07
N ALA A 38 4.30 -3.85 20.36
CA ALA A 38 3.11 -4.51 20.90
C ALA A 38 1.93 -3.55 20.90
N PHE A 39 0.71 -4.07 20.79
CA PHE A 39 -0.47 -3.27 21.05
C PHE A 39 -0.57 -2.93 22.52
N THR A 40 -0.91 -1.68 22.81
CA THR A 40 -0.99 -1.15 24.18
C THR A 40 -2.22 -0.29 24.38
N GLY A 41 -2.62 -0.13 25.65
CA GLY A 41 -3.77 0.69 26.03
C GLY A 41 -5.13 0.14 25.58
N PRO A 42 -6.21 0.92 25.81
CA PRO A 42 -7.56 0.56 25.39
C PRO A 42 -7.72 0.51 23.87
N VAL A 43 -8.68 -0.29 23.41
CA VAL A 43 -9.09 -0.35 22.00
C VAL A 43 -9.90 0.90 21.65
N GLY A 44 -9.61 1.50 20.50
CA GLY A 44 -10.50 2.48 19.85
C GLY A 44 -11.33 1.83 18.74
N TYR A 45 -12.41 2.49 18.35
CA TYR A 45 -13.36 1.96 17.36
C TYR A 45 -13.61 2.96 16.21
N PRO A 46 -14.01 2.48 15.02
CA PRO A 46 -14.36 3.37 13.90
C PRO A 46 -15.68 4.11 14.15
N ILE A 47 -15.87 5.20 13.39
CA ILE A 47 -17.15 5.88 13.23
C ILE A 47 -18.18 4.88 12.69
N GLY A 48 -19.31 4.76 13.38
CA GLY A 48 -20.38 3.83 13.00
C GLY A 48 -20.06 2.37 13.33
N TYR A 49 -19.14 2.11 14.26
CA TYR A 49 -18.89 0.76 14.78
C TYR A 49 -20.16 0.10 15.27
N MET A 50 -20.34 -1.17 14.92
CA MET A 50 -21.40 -2.01 15.41
C MET A 50 -20.82 -3.35 15.83
N ASN A 51 -21.16 -3.79 17.03
CA ASN A 51 -20.72 -5.09 17.53
C ASN A 51 -21.36 -6.20 16.70
N ARG A 52 -20.57 -7.15 16.19
CA ARG A 52 -21.05 -8.28 15.40
C ARG A 52 -22.05 -9.20 16.12
N SER A 53 -22.07 -9.17 17.45
CA SER A 53 -23.03 -9.92 18.28
C SER A 53 -24.33 -9.14 18.56
N ALA A 54 -24.42 -7.89 18.10
CA ALA A 54 -25.63 -7.09 18.28
C ALA A 54 -26.78 -7.69 17.43
N PRO A 55 -28.02 -7.74 17.94
CA PRO A 55 -29.15 -8.33 17.23
C PRO A 55 -29.47 -7.68 15.87
N ASP A 56 -29.12 -6.41 15.70
CA ASP A 56 -29.34 -5.61 14.50
C ASP A 56 -28.14 -5.60 13.54
N PHE A 57 -27.04 -6.28 13.90
CA PHE A 57 -25.86 -6.35 13.06
C PHE A 57 -26.15 -7.00 11.71
N ASN A 58 -25.71 -6.32 10.65
CA ASN A 58 -25.50 -6.93 9.34
C ASN A 58 -24.43 -6.15 8.57
N ASP A 59 -23.77 -6.83 7.63
CA ASP A 59 -22.63 -6.28 6.90
C ASP A 59 -22.98 -5.01 6.11
N SER A 60 -24.24 -4.89 5.63
CA SER A 60 -24.67 -3.71 4.88
C SER A 60 -24.78 -2.46 5.75
N ILE A 61 -25.08 -2.62 7.03
CA ILE A 61 -25.06 -1.52 8.01
C ILE A 61 -23.63 -1.21 8.45
N ALA A 62 -22.71 -2.18 8.48
CA ALA A 62 -21.34 -1.98 8.95
C ALA A 62 -20.42 -1.38 7.86
N GLN A 63 -20.54 -1.81 6.61
CA GLN A 63 -19.71 -1.32 5.50
C GLN A 63 -20.07 0.10 5.05
N ASN A 64 -19.09 0.84 4.52
CA ASN A 64 -19.34 1.96 3.60
C ASN A 64 -18.79 1.56 2.22
N LYS A 65 -19.69 1.28 1.27
CA LYS A 65 -19.35 0.72 -0.04
C LYS A 65 -19.62 1.75 -1.14
N ILE A 66 -18.60 2.00 -1.97
CA ILE A 66 -18.64 2.95 -3.08
C ILE A 66 -18.42 2.19 -4.39
N LEU A 67 -19.44 2.20 -5.25
CA LEU A 67 -19.42 1.57 -6.57
C LEU A 67 -19.35 2.57 -7.73
N ASP A 68 -19.58 3.84 -7.44
CA ASP A 68 -19.48 4.95 -8.39
C ASP A 68 -18.91 6.18 -7.68
N THR A 69 -17.84 6.75 -8.24
CA THR A 69 -17.23 7.97 -7.69
C THR A 69 -17.73 9.24 -8.39
N ALA A 70 -18.57 9.16 -9.42
CA ALA A 70 -19.00 10.31 -10.21
C ALA A 70 -19.79 11.35 -9.41
N SER A 71 -20.51 10.91 -8.37
CA SER A 71 -21.24 11.77 -7.44
C SER A 71 -20.40 12.27 -6.27
N ASN A 72 -19.12 11.90 -6.20
CA ASN A 72 -18.23 12.15 -5.06
C ASN A 72 -18.85 11.72 -3.71
N PRO A 73 -19.25 10.45 -3.54
CA PRO A 73 -19.92 10.02 -2.32
C PRO A 73 -19.04 10.21 -1.08
N PRO A 74 -19.63 10.42 0.11
CA PRO A 74 -18.89 10.60 1.35
C PRO A 74 -17.91 9.45 1.64
N VAL A 75 -16.68 9.82 2.01
CA VAL A 75 -15.64 8.86 2.40
C VAL A 75 -15.91 8.26 3.78
N CYS A 76 -16.59 8.99 4.66
CA CYS A 76 -16.92 8.54 6.01
C CYS A 76 -18.43 8.37 6.17
N LYS A 77 -18.80 7.49 7.10
CA LYS A 77 -20.15 7.51 7.67
C LYS A 77 -20.35 8.76 8.54
N PRO A 78 -21.60 9.20 8.77
CA PRO A 78 -21.88 10.34 9.63
C PRO A 78 -21.33 10.18 11.05
N LYS A 79 -20.73 11.24 11.62
CA LYS A 79 -20.10 11.20 12.95
C LYS A 79 -21.09 11.28 14.13
N ALA A 80 -22.32 11.69 13.89
CA ALA A 80 -23.31 11.91 14.95
C ALA A 80 -23.56 10.62 15.77
N GLY A 81 -23.34 10.70 17.09
CA GLY A 81 -23.51 9.58 18.02
C GLY A 81 -22.47 8.45 17.91
N ALA A 82 -21.44 8.61 17.06
CA ALA A 82 -20.51 7.53 16.74
C ALA A 82 -19.74 6.96 17.94
N TYR A 83 -19.54 7.77 18.98
CA TYR A 83 -18.73 7.42 20.16
C TYR A 83 -19.52 7.43 21.47
N ASP A 84 -20.85 7.30 21.41
CA ASP A 84 -21.70 7.28 22.60
C ASP A 84 -21.49 6.00 23.43
N THR A 85 -21.13 4.90 22.77
CA THR A 85 -21.01 3.57 23.38
C THR A 85 -19.61 2.95 23.25
N HIS A 86 -18.82 3.41 22.28
CA HIS A 86 -17.50 2.86 21.98
C HIS A 86 -16.49 4.01 21.91
N PRO A 87 -15.35 3.92 22.60
CA PRO A 87 -14.44 5.04 22.71
C PRO A 87 -13.57 5.22 21.45
N ARG A 88 -13.11 6.46 21.29
CA ARG A 88 -11.99 6.81 20.41
C ARG A 88 -10.70 6.17 20.92
N LEU A 89 -9.75 5.95 20.02
CA LEU A 89 -8.37 5.69 20.45
C LEU A 89 -7.78 6.97 21.06
N SER A 90 -6.97 6.85 22.11
CA SER A 90 -6.11 7.95 22.58
C SER A 90 -4.66 7.76 22.10
N ALA A 91 -4.11 8.76 21.43
CA ALA A 91 -2.73 8.74 20.92
C ALA A 91 -2.16 10.15 20.80
N GLY A 92 -0.83 10.26 20.78
CA GLY A 92 -0.13 11.54 20.62
C GLY A 92 0.58 11.68 19.27
N PRO A 93 1.10 12.89 18.97
CA PRO A 93 1.93 13.12 17.79
C PRO A 93 3.09 12.11 17.71
N GLY A 94 3.26 11.51 16.54
CA GLY A 94 4.33 10.55 16.26
C GLY A 94 4.10 9.11 16.73
N ASP A 95 2.98 8.81 17.40
CA ASP A 95 2.63 7.44 17.78
C ASP A 95 2.30 6.59 16.53
N TYR A 96 2.55 5.29 16.63
CA TYR A 96 2.12 4.31 15.63
C TYR A 96 0.77 3.71 16.00
N VAL A 97 -0.07 3.50 15.00
CA VAL A 97 -1.44 3.01 15.16
C VAL A 97 -1.69 1.90 14.13
N ALA A 98 -2.37 0.84 14.57
CA ALA A 98 -2.84 -0.25 13.72
C ALA A 98 -4.34 -0.14 13.49
N LEU A 99 -4.76 -0.35 12.25
CA LEU A 99 -6.16 -0.54 11.85
C LEU A 99 -6.37 -2.02 11.57
N ILE A 100 -7.21 -2.66 12.37
CA ILE A 100 -7.45 -4.10 12.32
C ILE A 100 -8.79 -4.37 11.66
N TYR A 101 -8.86 -5.28 10.69
CA TYR A 101 -10.05 -5.60 9.92
C TYR A 101 -10.14 -7.08 9.56
N GLN A 102 -11.36 -7.57 9.36
CA GLN A 102 -11.58 -8.94 8.86
C GLN A 102 -11.49 -8.98 7.34
N GLU A 103 -10.88 -10.04 6.84
CA GLU A 103 -10.61 -10.22 5.41
C GLU A 103 -11.79 -10.78 4.63
N ASN A 104 -12.77 -11.38 5.31
CA ASN A 104 -14.04 -11.86 4.75
C ASN A 104 -13.90 -12.73 3.48
N GLY A 105 -12.82 -13.52 3.41
CA GLY A 105 -12.50 -14.46 2.34
C GLY A 105 -11.67 -13.90 1.18
N HIS A 106 -11.41 -12.60 1.13
CA HIS A 106 -10.62 -11.97 0.06
C HIS A 106 -9.18 -12.44 0.06
N VAL A 107 -8.56 -12.55 1.23
CA VAL A 107 -7.19 -13.00 1.42
C VAL A 107 -7.11 -14.51 1.52
N THR A 108 -8.04 -15.17 2.21
CA THR A 108 -7.99 -16.64 2.36
C THR A 108 -8.34 -17.35 1.05
N GLN A 109 -9.17 -16.74 0.21
CA GLN A 109 -9.66 -17.33 -1.03
C GLN A 109 -9.62 -16.33 -2.22
N PRO A 110 -8.44 -15.81 -2.58
CA PRO A 110 -8.30 -14.69 -3.52
C PRO A 110 -8.74 -15.04 -4.95
N PHE A 111 -8.75 -16.33 -5.31
CA PHE A 111 -9.10 -16.79 -6.65
C PHE A 111 -10.61 -16.77 -6.94
N LEU A 112 -11.44 -16.45 -5.95
CA LEU A 112 -12.90 -16.43 -6.14
C LEU A 112 -13.35 -15.20 -6.95
N THR A 113 -12.56 -14.12 -7.01
CA THR A 113 -12.79 -13.00 -7.92
C THR A 113 -11.50 -12.50 -8.54
N ARG A 114 -11.53 -12.03 -9.79
CA ARG A 114 -10.33 -11.48 -10.45
C ARG A 114 -10.04 -10.07 -9.95
N ARG A 115 -9.07 -9.94 -9.04
CA ARG A 115 -8.76 -8.69 -8.33
C ARG A 115 -7.29 -8.27 -8.49
N PRO A 116 -6.94 -7.03 -8.08
CA PRO A 116 -5.57 -6.56 -8.13
C PRO A 116 -4.63 -7.39 -7.25
N TYR A 117 -3.32 -7.14 -7.40
CA TYR A 117 -2.31 -7.84 -6.61
C TYR A 117 -2.56 -7.66 -5.10
N ARG A 118 -2.48 -8.76 -4.35
CA ARG A 118 -2.72 -8.80 -2.89
C ARG A 118 -4.04 -8.15 -2.47
N ASP A 119 -5.06 -8.37 -3.30
CA ASP A 119 -6.43 -7.90 -3.10
C ASP A 119 -6.53 -6.39 -2.94
N GLY A 120 -5.75 -5.65 -3.74
CA GLY A 120 -5.85 -4.20 -3.82
C GLY A 120 -5.04 -3.47 -2.76
N ILE A 121 -5.35 -2.18 -2.59
CA ILE A 121 -4.56 -1.27 -1.78
C ILE A 121 -5.43 -0.62 -0.73
N VAL A 122 -4.89 -0.54 0.48
CA VAL A 122 -5.39 0.31 1.55
C VAL A 122 -4.58 1.59 1.60
N ASN A 123 -5.23 2.72 1.38
CA ASN A 123 -4.68 4.04 1.67
C ASN A 123 -5.26 4.54 3.00
N VAL A 124 -4.38 5.02 3.89
CA VAL A 124 -4.77 5.66 5.14
C VAL A 124 -4.51 7.15 5.03
N TYR A 125 -5.57 7.93 5.19
CA TYR A 125 -5.50 9.38 5.22
C TYR A 125 -5.82 9.91 6.61
N GLY A 126 -5.43 11.16 6.89
CA GLY A 126 -5.90 11.83 8.10
C GLY A 126 -5.98 13.35 8.00
N THR A 127 -6.84 13.92 8.84
CA THR A 127 -7.16 15.36 8.87
C THR A 127 -7.61 15.83 10.25
N LEU A 128 -7.32 17.11 10.56
CA LEU A 128 -7.88 17.85 11.70
C LEU A 128 -9.22 18.53 11.35
N ASN A 129 -9.59 18.58 10.07
CA ASN A 129 -10.68 19.39 9.54
C ASN A 129 -11.74 18.51 8.83
N HIS A 130 -12.08 17.38 9.43
CA HIS A 130 -13.04 16.43 8.86
C HIS A 130 -14.47 16.99 8.86
N GLU A 131 -15.12 16.89 7.71
CA GLU A 131 -16.55 17.12 7.53
C GLU A 131 -17.24 15.86 6.98
N ASP A 132 -18.48 15.60 7.40
CA ASP A 132 -19.26 14.45 6.92
C ASP A 132 -19.51 14.48 5.39
N SER A 133 -19.32 15.64 4.76
CA SER A 133 -19.40 15.84 3.32
C SER A 133 -18.09 15.61 2.55
N ASP A 134 -16.97 15.33 3.23
CA ASP A 134 -15.70 15.04 2.55
C ASP A 134 -15.89 13.80 1.65
N GLY A 135 -15.76 13.99 0.34
CA GLY A 135 -16.05 12.96 -0.64
C GLY A 135 -14.82 12.15 -1.03
N ILE A 136 -15.05 10.97 -1.60
CA ILE A 136 -13.97 10.05 -2.00
C ILE A 136 -12.96 10.68 -2.98
N ASN A 137 -13.41 11.54 -3.90
CA ASN A 137 -12.53 12.21 -4.88
C ASN A 137 -11.74 13.38 -4.28
N ASP A 138 -12.16 13.88 -3.11
CA ASP A 138 -11.40 14.91 -2.40
C ASP A 138 -10.20 14.31 -1.63
N VAL A 139 -10.26 12.99 -1.38
CA VAL A 139 -9.33 12.27 -0.51
C VAL A 139 -8.47 11.28 -1.29
N LEU A 140 -9.08 10.27 -1.91
CA LEU A 140 -8.38 9.16 -2.56
C LEU A 140 -7.57 9.68 -3.77
N GLU A 141 -6.26 9.43 -3.74
CA GLU A 141 -5.26 9.94 -4.70
C GLU A 141 -5.15 11.48 -4.82
N ALA A 142 -5.97 12.23 -4.10
CA ALA A 142 -5.94 13.68 -4.08
C ALA A 142 -5.04 14.22 -2.95
N TRP A 143 -5.17 13.69 -1.73
CA TRP A 143 -4.30 14.07 -0.61
C TRP A 143 -2.95 13.39 -0.70
N THR A 144 -1.89 14.19 -0.57
CA THR A 144 -0.50 13.74 -0.64
C THR A 144 0.13 13.67 0.74
N ALA A 145 1.24 12.94 0.87
CA ALA A 145 1.93 12.77 2.15
C ALA A 145 2.48 14.09 2.72
N ASP A 146 2.82 15.05 1.86
CA ASP A 146 3.25 16.39 2.29
C ASP A 146 2.09 17.34 2.66
N GLY A 147 0.84 16.89 2.52
CA GLY A 147 -0.37 17.64 2.85
C GLY A 147 -0.73 18.76 1.88
N LYS A 148 -0.12 18.78 0.68
CA LYS A 148 -0.35 19.85 -0.30
C LYS A 148 -1.31 19.47 -1.43
N GLY A 149 -1.62 18.18 -1.56
CA GLY A 149 -2.50 17.64 -2.59
C GLY A 149 -3.98 17.97 -2.35
N GLY A 150 -4.76 17.92 -3.44
CA GLY A 150 -6.21 18.12 -3.39
C GLY A 150 -6.59 19.49 -2.83
N ASN A 151 -7.50 19.50 -1.86
CA ASN A 151 -7.96 20.70 -1.15
C ASN A 151 -7.06 21.10 0.04
N GLY A 152 -5.94 20.40 0.27
CA GLY A 152 -5.00 20.68 1.37
C GLY A 152 -5.56 20.45 2.77
N LYS A 153 -6.74 19.82 2.92
CA LYS A 153 -7.35 19.57 4.23
C LYS A 153 -6.72 18.40 4.99
N GLY A 154 -6.01 17.49 4.32
CA GLY A 154 -5.47 16.30 4.95
C GLY A 154 -4.18 15.78 4.32
N LYS A 155 -3.68 14.66 4.85
CA LYS A 155 -2.41 14.03 4.47
C LYS A 155 -2.63 12.54 4.19
N LEU A 156 -1.86 11.98 3.26
CA LEU A 156 -1.67 10.53 3.13
C LEU A 156 -0.67 10.06 4.20
N LEU A 157 -1.07 9.09 5.02
CA LEU A 157 -0.30 8.60 6.16
C LEU A 157 0.35 7.24 5.89
N ALA A 158 -0.34 6.37 5.16
CA ALA A 158 0.16 5.06 4.77
C ALA A 158 -0.52 4.54 3.50
N THR A 159 0.17 3.67 2.77
CA THR A 159 -0.36 2.94 1.62
C THR A 159 0.23 1.53 1.63
N HIS A 160 -0.61 0.54 1.96
CA HIS A 160 -0.24 -0.87 2.10
C HIS A 160 -1.13 -1.75 1.22
N TYR A 161 -0.68 -2.98 0.96
CA TYR A 161 -1.57 -3.99 0.36
C TYR A 161 -2.63 -4.46 1.37
N TYR A 162 -3.80 -4.87 0.86
CA TYR A 162 -4.88 -5.36 1.71
C TYR A 162 -4.56 -6.71 2.36
N ASP A 163 -4.05 -7.68 1.60
CA ASP A 163 -3.40 -8.85 2.18
C ASP A 163 -2.09 -8.37 2.82
N ASP A 164 -2.03 -8.30 4.14
CA ASP A 164 -0.85 -7.83 4.89
C ASP A 164 0.30 -8.87 4.92
N GLY A 165 0.06 -10.08 4.39
CA GLY A 165 1.04 -11.14 4.25
C GLY A 165 0.97 -12.20 5.35
N GLN A 166 0.27 -11.94 6.45
CA GLN A 166 0.14 -12.83 7.60
C GLN A 166 -1.32 -13.18 7.94
N CYS A 167 -2.29 -12.32 7.59
CA CYS A 167 -3.69 -12.48 7.99
C CYS A 167 -4.44 -13.58 7.24
N TYR A 168 -5.49 -14.14 7.83
CA TYR A 168 -6.35 -15.15 7.21
C TYR A 168 -7.58 -15.36 8.08
N GLN A 169 -8.69 -15.76 7.46
CA GLN A 169 -9.92 -16.07 8.16
C GLN A 169 -10.01 -17.54 8.49
N ASN A 170 -10.75 -17.82 9.56
CA ASN A 170 -11.10 -19.17 9.94
C ASN A 170 -11.86 -19.91 8.83
N ALA A 171 -11.24 -20.96 8.29
CA ALA A 171 -11.85 -21.83 7.28
C ALA A 171 -12.44 -23.13 7.84
N GLY A 172 -12.73 -23.19 9.15
CA GLY A 172 -13.29 -24.37 9.80
C GLY A 172 -12.40 -25.61 9.68
N ARG A 173 -11.07 -25.42 9.74
CA ARG A 173 -10.05 -26.46 9.51
C ARG A 173 -10.09 -27.10 8.12
N ASN A 174 -10.61 -26.40 7.12
CA ASN A 174 -10.51 -26.82 5.72
C ASN A 174 -9.11 -26.55 5.15
N PHE A 175 -8.18 -27.46 5.40
CA PHE A 175 -6.79 -27.37 4.93
C PHE A 175 -6.61 -27.56 3.42
N ALA A 176 -7.69 -27.78 2.66
CA ALA A 176 -7.63 -27.72 1.20
C ALA A 176 -7.48 -26.28 0.68
N ILE A 177 -7.74 -25.27 1.51
CA ILE A 177 -7.51 -23.86 1.18
C ILE A 177 -6.03 -23.53 1.45
N PRO A 178 -5.21 -23.23 0.42
CA PRO A 178 -3.76 -23.16 0.58
C PRO A 178 -3.28 -22.07 1.55
N ILE A 179 -3.85 -20.86 1.47
CA ILE A 179 -3.47 -19.73 2.32
C ILE A 179 -3.81 -20.02 3.79
N TYR A 180 -5.04 -20.52 4.04
CA TYR A 180 -5.43 -20.97 5.38
C TYR A 180 -4.48 -22.03 5.91
N ASN A 181 -4.22 -23.09 5.13
CA ASN A 181 -3.34 -24.18 5.55
C ASN A 181 -1.92 -23.68 5.89
N GLN A 182 -1.34 -22.84 5.03
CA GLN A 182 -0.01 -22.29 5.24
C GLN A 182 0.03 -21.42 6.51
N ARG A 183 -0.85 -20.41 6.61
CA ARG A 183 -0.81 -19.42 7.70
C ARG A 183 -1.28 -20.00 9.04
N PHE A 184 -2.23 -20.95 9.03
CA PHE A 184 -2.60 -21.73 10.22
C PHE A 184 -1.39 -22.50 10.77
N HIS A 185 -0.65 -23.21 9.92
CA HIS A 185 0.51 -23.98 10.35
C HIS A 185 1.70 -23.09 10.75
N GLU A 186 1.82 -21.90 10.16
CA GLU A 186 2.86 -20.92 10.50
C GLU A 186 2.61 -20.24 11.85
N HIS A 187 1.36 -19.88 12.15
CA HIS A 187 1.02 -19.05 13.30
C HIS A 187 0.32 -19.80 14.44
N GLY A 188 -0.29 -20.96 14.16
CA GLY A 188 -0.99 -21.78 15.14
C GLY A 188 -2.30 -21.16 15.67
N LEU A 189 -2.92 -20.25 14.90
CA LEU A 189 -4.19 -19.59 15.24
C LEU A 189 -5.29 -20.09 14.30
N ASP A 190 -6.54 -20.11 14.75
CA ASP A 190 -7.66 -20.44 13.84
C ASP A 190 -7.92 -19.30 12.85
N GLU A 191 -7.55 -18.06 13.18
CA GLU A 191 -7.61 -16.89 12.31
C GLU A 191 -6.64 -15.79 12.78
N LEU A 192 -6.31 -14.88 11.87
CA LEU A 192 -5.57 -13.65 12.16
C LEU A 192 -6.17 -12.51 11.33
N PHE A 193 -6.64 -11.45 11.98
CA PHE A 193 -7.22 -10.30 11.29
C PHE A 193 -6.14 -9.54 10.51
N CYS A 194 -6.54 -8.96 9.37
CA CYS A 194 -5.65 -8.13 8.59
C CYS A 194 -5.43 -6.78 9.25
N GLN A 195 -4.31 -6.17 8.89
CA GLN A 195 -3.81 -4.99 9.55
C GLN A 195 -3.17 -3.99 8.59
N THR A 196 -3.40 -2.71 8.90
CA THR A 196 -2.76 -1.58 8.23
C THR A 196 -2.22 -0.63 9.29
N ASP A 197 -0.89 -0.52 9.35
CA ASP A 197 -0.17 0.30 10.32
C ASP A 197 0.22 1.64 9.72
N PHE A 198 0.11 2.69 10.52
CA PHE A 198 0.53 4.02 10.12
C PHE A 198 1.12 4.79 11.29
N LYS A 199 1.80 5.89 10.99
CA LYS A 199 2.33 6.82 11.99
C LYS A 199 1.52 8.10 11.98
N LEU A 200 1.14 8.60 13.16
CA LEU A 200 0.57 9.92 13.29
C LEU A 200 1.62 11.00 12.95
N PRO A 201 1.24 12.09 12.27
CA PRO A 201 2.16 13.18 11.99
C PRO A 201 2.80 13.73 13.28
N ASP A 202 4.10 14.00 13.23
CA ASP A 202 4.85 14.52 14.39
C ASP A 202 4.47 15.97 14.75
N ASP A 203 3.84 16.68 13.81
CA ASP A 203 3.39 18.07 13.90
C ASP A 203 1.93 18.22 14.35
N LEU A 204 1.25 17.14 14.75
CA LEU A 204 -0.08 17.22 15.31
C LEU A 204 -0.11 18.03 16.62
N PRO A 205 -1.24 18.71 16.93
CA PRO A 205 -1.44 19.28 18.24
C PRO A 205 -1.49 18.19 19.33
N GLU A 206 -1.25 18.60 20.57
CA GLU A 206 -1.28 17.68 21.74
C GLU A 206 -2.69 17.53 22.34
N GLU A 207 -3.70 18.08 21.68
CA GLU A 207 -5.11 18.01 22.05
C GLU A 207 -6.01 18.12 20.81
N GLY A 208 -7.29 17.78 20.97
CA GLY A 208 -8.28 17.80 19.89
C GLY A 208 -8.54 16.42 19.28
N ILE A 209 -9.19 16.42 18.12
CA ILE A 209 -9.60 15.20 17.41
C ILE A 209 -8.89 15.15 16.06
N TYR A 210 -8.29 14.01 15.76
CA TYR A 210 -7.75 13.71 14.45
C TYR A 210 -8.57 12.59 13.79
N THR A 211 -9.13 12.86 12.62
CA THR A 211 -9.88 11.85 11.87
C THR A 211 -8.93 11.11 10.95
N ILE A 212 -9.04 9.79 10.94
CA ILE A 212 -8.36 8.91 10.00
C ILE A 212 -9.38 8.24 9.07
N MET A 213 -8.96 7.99 7.83
CA MET A 213 -9.80 7.40 6.79
C MET A 213 -9.04 6.22 6.19
N TRP A 214 -9.52 5.01 6.45
CA TRP A 214 -9.10 3.78 5.81
C TRP A 214 -9.88 3.63 4.51
N VAL A 215 -9.18 3.59 3.38
CA VAL A 215 -9.78 3.51 2.03
C VAL A 215 -9.16 2.33 1.29
N TRP A 216 -9.94 1.26 1.16
CA TRP A 216 -9.56 0.07 0.41
C TRP A 216 -10.09 0.17 -1.03
N ASP A 217 -9.17 0.34 -1.98
CA ASP A 217 -9.46 0.35 -3.41
C ASP A 217 -9.28 -1.07 -3.98
N TRP A 218 -10.41 -1.69 -4.34
CA TRP A 218 -10.49 -3.10 -4.71
C TRP A 218 -11.33 -3.31 -5.98
N PRO A 219 -10.95 -2.68 -7.11
CA PRO A 219 -11.75 -2.75 -8.32
C PRO A 219 -11.83 -4.18 -8.86
N LEU A 220 -12.95 -4.51 -9.51
CA LEU A 220 -13.05 -5.77 -10.23
C LEU A 220 -12.30 -5.62 -11.54
N VAL A 221 -11.31 -6.49 -11.77
CA VAL A 221 -10.57 -6.51 -13.03
C VAL A 221 -11.35 -7.37 -14.02
N VAL A 222 -12.04 -6.72 -14.96
CA VAL A 222 -12.83 -7.42 -16.00
C VAL A 222 -11.89 -7.84 -17.14
N THR A 223 -11.09 -6.90 -17.63
CA THR A 223 -10.04 -7.11 -18.62
C THR A 223 -8.79 -6.29 -18.23
N ASP A 224 -7.70 -6.45 -18.97
CA ASP A 224 -6.47 -5.68 -18.72
C ASP A 224 -6.65 -4.16 -18.96
N THR A 225 -7.75 -3.76 -19.61
CA THR A 225 -8.08 -2.36 -19.92
C THR A 225 -9.42 -1.91 -19.34
N GLN A 226 -10.15 -2.79 -18.68
CA GLN A 226 -11.49 -2.52 -18.15
C GLN A 226 -11.62 -3.05 -16.73
N ASN A 227 -11.88 -2.13 -15.80
CA ASN A 227 -12.15 -2.43 -14.40
C ASN A 227 -13.47 -1.79 -13.98
N SER A 228 -14.16 -2.34 -12.99
CA SER A 228 -15.26 -1.64 -12.30
C SER A 228 -14.82 -1.13 -10.95
N THR A 229 -15.34 0.04 -10.55
CA THR A 229 -15.06 0.63 -9.24
C THR A 229 -15.72 -0.20 -8.15
N GLU A 230 -14.93 -0.50 -7.12
CA GLU A 230 -15.43 -1.04 -5.87
C GLU A 230 -14.45 -0.63 -4.77
N ILE A 231 -14.91 0.25 -3.88
CA ILE A 231 -14.11 0.84 -2.81
C ILE A 231 -14.87 0.64 -1.50
N TYR A 232 -14.14 0.27 -0.45
CA TYR A 232 -14.66 0.21 0.91
C TYR A 232 -13.94 1.22 1.78
N THR A 233 -14.66 1.88 2.66
CA THR A 233 -14.05 2.83 3.58
C THR A 233 -14.48 2.61 5.02
N SER A 234 -13.63 3.06 5.93
CA SER A 234 -13.92 3.15 7.36
C SER A 234 -13.17 4.35 7.90
N CYS A 235 -13.86 5.17 8.69
CA CYS A 235 -13.22 6.30 9.35
C CYS A 235 -13.18 6.07 10.85
N ALA A 236 -12.20 6.66 11.52
CA ALA A 236 -12.13 6.67 12.98
C ALA A 236 -11.60 8.01 13.47
N GLU A 237 -11.90 8.35 14.71
CA GLU A 237 -11.42 9.54 15.38
C GLU A 237 -10.45 9.13 16.48
N ILE A 238 -9.32 9.83 16.52
CA ILE A 238 -8.28 9.69 17.52
C ILE A 238 -8.37 10.91 18.42
N GLN A 239 -8.55 10.66 19.72
CA GLN A 239 -8.40 11.66 20.75
C GLN A 239 -6.91 11.96 20.92
N LEU A 240 -6.52 13.17 20.52
CA LEU A 240 -5.14 13.61 20.65
C LEU A 240 -4.82 13.91 22.12
N GLY A 241 -3.61 13.53 22.50
CA GLY A 241 -3.00 13.80 23.80
C GLY A 241 -1.53 14.21 23.65
N PRO A 242 -0.83 14.42 24.78
CA PRO A 242 0.57 14.80 24.75
C PRO A 242 1.41 13.74 24.05
N ALA A 243 2.44 14.19 23.34
CA ALA A 243 3.37 13.27 22.75
C ALA A 243 4.10 12.46 23.81
N LYS A 244 4.28 11.17 23.55
CA LYS A 244 5.02 10.29 24.46
C LYS A 244 6.52 10.60 24.38
N ALA A 245 7.21 10.44 25.50
CA ALA A 245 8.66 10.61 25.57
C ALA A 245 9.36 9.67 24.56
N GLY A 246 10.26 10.22 23.74
CA GLY A 246 10.94 9.48 22.68
C GLY A 246 10.33 9.62 21.28
N LYS A 247 9.82 10.80 20.92
CA LYS A 247 9.45 11.16 19.53
C LYS A 247 10.51 10.63 18.55
N ASN A 248 10.09 9.90 17.52
CA ASN A 248 10.98 9.28 16.51
C ASN A 248 11.92 8.16 17.01
N ALA A 249 11.73 7.63 18.22
CA ALA A 249 12.44 6.42 18.62
C ALA A 249 12.06 5.27 17.67
N LYS A 250 13.07 4.64 17.06
CA LYS A 250 12.87 3.43 16.27
C LYS A 250 12.19 2.38 17.15
N VAL A 251 11.07 1.84 16.66
CA VAL A 251 10.36 0.75 17.33
C VAL A 251 11.26 -0.48 17.37
N LYS A 252 11.45 -1.02 18.57
CA LYS A 252 12.30 -2.18 18.83
C LYS A 252 11.42 -3.41 18.95
N PHE A 253 11.08 -3.99 17.80
CA PHE A 253 10.23 -5.18 17.75
C PHE A 253 10.76 -6.29 18.64
N SER A 254 9.94 -6.67 19.63
CA SER A 254 10.19 -7.81 20.49
C SER A 254 9.74 -9.09 19.77
N LYS A 255 10.63 -10.08 19.68
CA LYS A 255 10.32 -11.40 19.13
C LYS A 255 9.27 -12.18 19.92
N ASN A 256 8.97 -11.73 21.15
CA ASN A 256 8.02 -12.37 22.04
C ASN A 256 6.61 -11.79 21.92
N ASN A 257 6.41 -10.75 21.11
CA ASN A 257 5.09 -10.17 20.94
C ASN A 257 4.18 -11.18 20.21
N PRO A 258 3.00 -11.50 20.74
CA PRO A 258 2.03 -12.32 20.02
C PRO A 258 1.65 -11.64 18.71
N ILE A 259 1.66 -12.40 17.60
CA ILE A 259 1.39 -11.86 16.26
C ILE A 259 0.01 -11.20 16.16
N GLN A 260 -1.01 -11.72 16.87
CA GLN A 260 -2.35 -11.12 16.91
C GLN A 260 -2.45 -9.86 17.79
N SER A 261 -1.35 -9.43 18.43
CA SER A 261 -1.31 -8.28 19.34
C SER A 261 -0.10 -7.38 19.09
N ALA A 262 0.33 -7.26 17.84
CA ALA A 262 1.55 -6.53 17.49
C ALA A 262 1.44 -5.79 16.15
N GLY A 263 2.23 -4.72 16.03
CA GLY A 263 2.51 -4.04 14.76
C GLY A 263 3.22 -4.96 13.75
N ILE A 264 3.07 -4.66 12.47
CA ILE A 264 3.81 -5.26 11.37
C ILE A 264 5.06 -4.43 11.10
N SER A 265 6.22 -5.00 11.40
CA SER A 265 7.49 -4.27 11.28
C SER A 265 7.79 -3.76 9.88
N SER A 266 7.38 -4.44 8.82
CA SER A 266 7.59 -3.98 7.44
C SER A 266 6.75 -2.74 7.12
N GLN A 267 5.47 -2.73 7.52
CA GLN A 267 4.57 -1.59 7.29
C GLN A 267 5.03 -0.34 8.05
N MET A 268 5.54 -0.50 9.27
CA MET A 268 6.10 0.61 10.05
C MET A 268 7.46 1.10 9.53
N ALA A 269 8.23 0.24 8.87
CA ALA A 269 9.47 0.62 8.21
C ALA A 269 9.25 1.33 6.87
N THR A 270 8.19 0.96 6.15
CA THR A 270 7.83 1.52 4.84
C THR A 270 6.35 1.86 4.83
N LEU A 271 6.01 3.07 5.27
CA LEU A 271 4.62 3.51 5.38
C LEU A 271 3.89 3.58 4.03
N ILE A 272 4.61 3.84 2.93
CA ILE A 272 4.07 3.87 1.56
C ILE A 272 4.76 2.75 0.78
N GLU A 273 4.27 1.51 0.91
CA GLU A 273 4.84 0.35 0.22
C GLU A 273 4.24 0.13 -1.17
N ALA A 274 2.98 0.54 -1.38
CA ALA A 274 2.29 0.39 -2.65
C ALA A 274 2.06 1.75 -3.32
N THR A 275 2.31 1.84 -4.63
CA THR A 275 2.18 3.09 -5.42
C THR A 275 1.18 2.97 -6.56
N GLY A 276 0.50 1.84 -6.67
CA GLY A 276 -0.55 1.57 -7.65
C GLY A 276 -1.03 0.12 -7.54
N LEU A 277 -2.23 -0.19 -8.02
CA LEU A 277 -2.96 -1.43 -7.68
C LEU A 277 -2.30 -2.75 -8.14
N GLY A 278 -1.43 -2.72 -9.14
CA GLY A 278 -0.90 -3.95 -9.75
C GLY A 278 -2.00 -4.82 -10.38
N ILE A 279 -1.64 -5.86 -11.13
CA ILE A 279 -2.62 -6.82 -11.67
C ILE A 279 -2.09 -8.24 -11.51
N GLY A 280 -2.93 -9.15 -11.00
CA GLY A 280 -2.58 -10.55 -10.82
C GLY A 280 -1.48 -10.75 -9.78
N THR A 281 -0.50 -11.61 -10.05
CA THR A 281 0.66 -11.85 -9.16
C THR A 281 1.80 -10.84 -9.34
N ASN A 282 1.66 -9.92 -10.29
CA ASN A 282 2.70 -8.93 -10.57
C ASN A 282 2.55 -7.76 -9.59
N SER A 283 3.48 -7.68 -8.64
CA SER A 283 3.67 -6.47 -7.87
C SER A 283 3.85 -5.28 -8.83
N PRO A 284 3.23 -4.13 -8.54
CA PRO A 284 3.60 -2.86 -9.17
C PRO A 284 5.13 -2.68 -9.11
N GLY A 285 5.68 -2.02 -10.12
CA GLY A 285 7.08 -1.61 -10.08
C GLY A 285 7.33 -0.73 -8.84
N ALA A 286 8.46 -0.95 -8.16
CA ALA A 286 8.83 -0.15 -7.00
C ALA A 286 8.81 1.36 -7.34
N PRO A 287 8.48 2.24 -6.38
CA PRO A 287 8.63 3.67 -6.58
C PRO A 287 10.04 3.99 -7.06
N SER A 288 10.15 4.61 -8.24
CA SER A 288 11.41 5.20 -8.68
C SER A 288 11.70 6.38 -7.77
N SER A 289 12.72 6.27 -6.91
CA SER A 289 13.19 7.39 -6.10
C SER A 289 13.62 8.52 -7.05
N THR A 290 12.84 9.60 -7.10
CA THR A 290 13.36 10.86 -7.64
C THR A 290 14.35 11.36 -6.60
N ALA A 291 15.65 11.13 -6.85
CA ALA A 291 16.71 11.56 -5.95
C ALA A 291 16.76 13.09 -5.89
N THR A 292 16.15 13.67 -4.87
CA THR A 292 16.56 14.99 -4.34
C THR A 292 17.79 14.74 -3.49
N GLY A 293 18.96 14.71 -4.15
CA GLY A 293 20.24 14.50 -3.48
C GLY A 293 20.82 15.83 -3.01
N ASP A 294 20.41 16.31 -1.84
CA ASP A 294 21.23 17.23 -1.05
C ASP A 294 21.79 16.41 0.11
N SER A 295 23.08 16.11 0.04
CA SER A 295 23.84 15.53 1.14
C SER A 295 25.20 16.19 1.17
N ILE A 296 25.22 17.25 1.98
CA ILE A 296 26.40 17.89 2.53
C ILE A 296 27.15 16.78 3.29
N THR A 297 28.25 16.32 2.72
CA THR A 297 29.19 15.44 3.44
C THR A 297 30.23 16.33 4.10
N GLU A 298 30.16 16.40 5.43
CA GLU A 298 31.14 17.03 6.30
C GLU A 298 32.48 16.26 6.23
N PRO A 299 33.62 16.91 5.94
CA PRO A 299 34.89 16.20 5.80
C PRO A 299 35.48 15.85 7.16
N THR A 300 35.56 14.55 7.43
CA THR A 300 36.33 13.97 8.54
C THR A 300 37.83 14.29 8.35
N SER A 301 38.39 15.06 9.29
CA SER A 301 39.83 15.34 9.36
C SER A 301 40.56 14.13 9.95
N ALA A 302 41.35 13.44 9.14
CA ALA A 302 42.35 12.49 9.59
C ALA A 302 43.75 13.09 9.34
N VAL A 303 44.43 13.39 10.45
CA VAL A 303 45.81 13.88 10.49
C VAL A 303 46.75 12.72 10.17
N THR A 304 47.48 12.81 9.05
CA THR A 304 48.71 12.04 8.83
C THR A 304 49.80 12.98 8.36
N LYS A 305 50.84 13.11 9.20
CA LYS A 305 52.08 13.80 8.90
C LYS A 305 52.79 13.12 7.73
N SER A 306 53.17 13.88 6.70
CA SER A 306 54.42 13.63 5.98
C SER A 306 54.97 14.94 5.44
N SER A 307 56.21 15.19 5.83
CA SER A 307 57.10 16.28 5.45
C SER A 307 57.39 16.34 3.96
N THR A 308 57.45 17.53 3.37
CA THR A 308 58.64 17.99 2.61
C THR A 308 58.57 19.52 2.49
N GLU A 309 59.67 20.19 2.84
CA GLU A 309 59.91 21.62 2.63
C GLU A 309 59.84 22.01 1.16
N SER A 310 59.41 23.25 0.88
CA SER A 310 60.15 24.16 0.00
C SER A 310 59.67 25.60 0.17
N THR A 311 60.65 26.42 0.49
CA THR A 311 60.71 27.87 0.70
C THR A 311 60.28 28.67 -0.54
N SER A 312 59.58 29.81 -0.36
CA SER A 312 60.02 31.13 -0.88
C SER A 312 58.91 32.19 -0.78
N SER A 313 59.38 33.43 -0.88
CA SER A 313 58.88 34.69 -0.36
C SER A 313 57.96 35.50 -1.30
N SER A 314 57.29 36.48 -0.69
CA SER A 314 57.08 37.86 -1.18
C SER A 314 55.70 38.28 -1.74
N THR A 315 55.10 39.22 -0.98
CA THR A 315 54.43 40.48 -1.36
C THR A 315 53.45 40.62 -2.54
N LYS A 316 52.29 41.20 -2.13
CA LYS A 316 51.46 42.26 -2.76
C LYS A 316 50.44 41.91 -3.86
N LYS A 317 49.19 42.24 -3.48
CA LYS A 317 48.06 42.88 -4.21
C LYS A 317 47.50 42.24 -5.50
N HIS A 318 46.16 42.19 -5.47
CA HIS A 318 45.18 42.55 -6.51
C HIS A 318 44.35 41.44 -7.19
N HIS A 319 43.04 41.75 -7.17
CA HIS A 319 41.95 41.40 -8.09
C HIS A 319 41.32 40.01 -7.97
N GLY A 320 40.11 40.03 -7.42
CA GLY A 320 39.13 38.97 -7.55
C GLY A 320 38.73 38.76 -9.00
N GLY A 321 38.67 37.50 -9.37
CA GLY A 321 38.21 37.00 -10.65
C GLY A 321 38.24 35.48 -10.61
N VAL A 322 37.17 34.86 -10.14
CA VAL A 322 37.01 33.40 -10.22
C VAL A 322 36.86 33.06 -11.70
N LYS A 323 37.82 32.31 -12.25
CA LYS A 323 37.70 31.67 -13.56
C LYS A 323 36.92 30.37 -13.38
N THR A 324 35.69 30.33 -13.85
CA THR A 324 34.91 29.10 -13.98
C THR A 324 35.39 28.32 -15.21
N VAL A 325 35.96 27.14 -15.00
CA VAL A 325 36.24 26.17 -16.06
C VAL A 325 35.07 25.21 -16.13
N THR A 326 34.34 25.20 -17.25
CA THR A 326 33.29 24.22 -17.52
C THR A 326 33.94 22.99 -18.13
N VAL A 327 33.99 21.88 -17.39
CA VAL A 327 34.36 20.57 -17.92
C VAL A 327 33.09 19.83 -18.26
N THR A 328 32.74 19.80 -19.55
CA THR A 328 31.62 19.00 -20.05
C THR A 328 32.11 17.58 -20.31
N ALA A 329 32.08 16.73 -19.29
CA ALA A 329 32.17 15.28 -19.48
C ALA A 329 30.76 14.69 -19.36
N LYS A 330 30.31 13.96 -20.39
CA LYS A 330 29.03 13.22 -20.36
C LYS A 330 29.11 12.15 -19.26
N PRO A 331 28.05 11.94 -18.45
CA PRO A 331 28.04 10.84 -17.50
C PRO A 331 28.00 9.51 -18.25
N GLU A 332 29.03 8.67 -18.07
CA GLU A 332 28.99 7.27 -18.46
C GLU A 332 28.38 6.44 -17.33
N THR A 333 27.33 5.69 -17.63
CA THR A 333 26.71 4.75 -16.69
C THR A 333 27.20 3.34 -17.02
N THR A 334 27.98 2.74 -16.13
CA THR A 334 28.45 1.36 -16.29
C THR A 334 27.50 0.41 -15.58
N THR A 335 26.68 -0.32 -16.34
CA THR A 335 25.81 -1.37 -15.78
C THR A 335 26.57 -2.69 -15.72
N LYS A 336 26.64 -3.31 -14.55
CA LYS A 336 27.22 -4.65 -14.37
C LYS A 336 26.11 -5.65 -14.09
N TRP A 337 25.94 -6.62 -14.99
CA TRP A 337 25.03 -7.74 -14.78
C TRP A 337 25.80 -8.95 -14.26
N LYS A 338 25.18 -9.70 -13.34
CA LYS A 338 25.69 -10.97 -12.84
C LYS A 338 24.64 -12.03 -13.11
N THR A 339 24.92 -12.90 -14.08
CA THR A 339 24.08 -14.07 -14.36
C THR A 339 24.45 -15.18 -13.38
N VAL A 340 23.46 -15.73 -12.67
CA VAL A 340 23.60 -16.94 -11.86
C VAL A 340 22.75 -18.02 -12.50
N THR A 341 23.39 -19.10 -12.96
CA THR A 341 22.69 -20.29 -13.44
C THR A 341 22.45 -21.21 -12.26
N VAL A 342 21.19 -21.58 -12.02
CA VAL A 342 20.80 -22.59 -11.04
C VAL A 342 20.47 -23.87 -11.81
N ASN A 343 21.11 -24.98 -11.45
CA ASN A 343 20.81 -26.29 -12.03
C ASN A 343 19.54 -26.86 -11.38
N GLU A 344 18.87 -27.82 -12.07
CA GLU A 344 17.63 -28.47 -11.60
C GLU A 344 17.78 -29.26 -10.27
N ASP A 345 19.00 -29.40 -9.74
CA ASP A 345 19.28 -30.01 -8.44
C ASP A 345 19.45 -29.00 -7.28
N GLY A 346 19.22 -27.71 -7.53
CA GLY A 346 19.28 -26.66 -6.52
C GLY A 346 20.68 -26.23 -6.10
N THR A 347 21.74 -26.67 -6.79
CA THR A 347 23.12 -26.21 -6.50
C THR A 347 23.56 -25.05 -7.39
N ALA A 348 24.09 -23.98 -6.78
CA ALA A 348 24.56 -22.78 -7.48
C ALA A 348 26.07 -22.85 -7.72
N THR A 349 26.50 -22.82 -8.99
CA THR A 349 27.94 -22.74 -9.33
C THR A 349 28.34 -21.29 -9.63
N LYS A 350 29.40 -20.79 -8.96
CA LYS A 350 29.94 -19.44 -9.18
C LYS A 350 30.71 -19.39 -10.50
N SER A 351 30.23 -18.61 -11.47
CA SER A 351 30.99 -18.30 -12.69
C SER A 351 31.70 -16.94 -12.61
N LYS A 352 32.84 -16.84 -13.29
CA LYS A 352 33.86 -15.77 -13.21
C LYS A 352 33.51 -14.59 -14.12
N THR A 353 33.67 -13.37 -13.63
CA THR A 353 33.37 -12.11 -14.33
C THR A 353 34.39 -11.81 -15.45
N SER A 354 33.93 -11.43 -16.64
CA SER A 354 34.73 -10.70 -17.64
C SER A 354 33.90 -9.56 -18.24
N PRO A 355 34.43 -8.33 -18.37
CA PRO A 355 33.69 -7.22 -18.93
C PRO A 355 33.80 -7.20 -20.46
N THR A 356 32.66 -7.17 -21.15
CA THR A 356 32.61 -6.81 -22.58
C THR A 356 31.58 -5.69 -22.75
N ALA A 357 32.05 -4.55 -23.26
CA ALA A 357 31.21 -3.43 -23.63
C ALA A 357 30.61 -3.67 -25.02
N THR A 358 29.30 -3.49 -25.18
CA THR A 358 28.70 -3.43 -26.51
C THR A 358 27.58 -2.39 -26.49
N SER A 359 27.74 -1.38 -27.34
CA SER A 359 26.72 -0.42 -27.73
C SER A 359 25.90 -1.00 -28.87
N THR A 360 24.58 -0.82 -28.89
CA THR A 360 23.80 -1.11 -30.10
C THR A 360 22.58 -0.19 -30.23
N SER A 361 22.51 0.40 -31.43
CA SER A 361 21.46 1.27 -31.96
C SER A 361 20.25 0.45 -32.43
N ALA A 362 19.07 1.08 -32.42
CA ALA A 362 17.82 0.53 -32.91
C ALA A 362 17.80 0.32 -34.43
N GLN A 363 17.18 -0.77 -34.89
CA GLN A 363 16.59 -0.88 -36.23
C GLN A 363 15.46 -1.94 -36.29
N GLN A 364 14.34 -1.57 -36.90
CA GLN A 364 13.19 -2.42 -37.26
C GLN A 364 13.50 -3.31 -38.47
N THR A 365 12.94 -4.53 -38.50
CA THR A 365 12.44 -5.22 -39.72
C THR A 365 11.47 -6.36 -39.36
N SER A 366 10.69 -6.77 -40.36
CA SER A 366 9.37 -7.41 -40.33
C SER A 366 9.32 -8.92 -40.69
N ALA A 367 8.34 -9.60 -40.07
CA ALA A 367 7.50 -10.77 -40.46
C ALA A 367 8.01 -11.97 -41.32
N SER A 368 7.76 -13.21 -40.84
CA SER A 368 6.96 -14.27 -41.54
C SER A 368 6.73 -15.54 -40.68
N SER A 369 5.59 -16.19 -40.93
CA SER A 369 4.93 -17.44 -40.48
C SER A 369 5.74 -18.70 -40.05
N ASP A 370 5.29 -19.41 -39.00
CA ASP A 370 4.48 -20.66 -39.11
C ASP A 370 4.01 -21.18 -37.74
N ALA A 371 2.91 -21.93 -37.75
CA ALA A 371 2.11 -22.33 -36.59
C ALA A 371 2.60 -23.60 -35.88
N ASP A 372 2.75 -23.54 -34.55
CA ASP A 372 2.37 -24.63 -33.64
C ASP A 372 2.03 -24.07 -32.25
N GLN A 373 0.99 -24.62 -31.61
CA GLN A 373 0.38 -24.10 -30.39
C GLN A 373 1.31 -24.27 -29.19
N THR A 374 1.88 -23.16 -28.73
CA THR A 374 2.43 -23.00 -27.37
C THR A 374 2.01 -21.64 -26.82
N ALA A 375 1.63 -21.60 -25.55
CA ALA A 375 1.16 -20.41 -24.86
C ALA A 375 2.16 -19.24 -25.02
N PRO A 376 1.71 -18.01 -25.36
CA PRO A 376 2.63 -16.92 -25.61
C PRO A 376 3.24 -16.41 -24.31
N THR A 377 4.48 -16.83 -24.04
CA THR A 377 5.42 -16.15 -23.14
C THR A 377 6.02 -14.96 -23.90
N THR A 378 5.23 -13.92 -24.13
CA THR A 378 5.74 -12.65 -24.66
C THR A 378 5.33 -11.52 -23.74
N LEU A 379 6.29 -11.13 -22.89
CA LEU A 379 6.27 -9.90 -22.10
C LEU A 379 6.15 -8.72 -23.06
N VAL A 380 4.95 -8.16 -23.17
CA VAL A 380 4.75 -6.82 -23.73
C VAL A 380 4.88 -5.84 -22.56
N PRO A 381 5.80 -4.86 -22.60
CA PRO A 381 5.87 -3.85 -21.57
C PRO A 381 4.60 -3.00 -21.63
N VAL A 382 3.71 -3.18 -20.66
CA VAL A 382 2.49 -2.38 -20.53
C VAL A 382 2.86 -0.99 -20.01
N THR A 383 3.30 -0.13 -20.90
CA THR A 383 3.52 1.30 -20.66
C THR A 383 2.24 2.09 -20.93
N SER A 384 1.16 1.89 -20.17
CA SER A 384 0.09 2.92 -20.09
C SER A 384 -0.88 2.76 -18.91
N ILE A 385 -0.38 2.69 -17.68
CA ILE A 385 -1.20 2.98 -16.47
C ILE A 385 -1.32 4.50 -16.23
N SER A 386 -0.63 5.33 -17.03
CA SER A 386 -0.54 6.78 -16.83
C SER A 386 -1.82 7.56 -17.14
N LYS A 387 -2.78 7.02 -17.90
CA LYS A 387 -3.99 7.79 -18.29
C LYS A 387 -5.07 7.84 -17.21
N PHE A 388 -5.20 6.79 -16.38
CA PHE A 388 -6.17 6.77 -15.29
C PHE A 388 -5.66 7.51 -14.05
N LEU A 389 -4.39 7.30 -13.68
CA LEU A 389 -3.75 8.02 -12.58
C LEU A 389 -3.60 9.53 -12.88
N LYS A 390 -3.37 9.95 -14.14
CA LYS A 390 -3.39 11.39 -14.49
C LYS A 390 -4.76 12.02 -14.42
N ALA A 391 -5.85 11.26 -14.64
CA ALA A 391 -7.20 11.82 -14.57
C ALA A 391 -7.62 12.14 -13.12
N ARG A 392 -7.08 11.39 -12.14
CA ARG A 392 -7.28 11.64 -10.70
C ARG A 392 -6.27 12.64 -10.12
N ALA A 393 -4.99 12.55 -10.49
CA ALA A 393 -3.93 13.40 -9.94
C ALA A 393 -4.01 14.90 -10.31
N THR A 394 -4.80 15.30 -11.31
CA THR A 394 -4.89 16.72 -11.73
C THR A 394 -5.99 17.52 -11.04
N GLY A 395 -6.84 16.92 -10.20
CA GLY A 395 -7.92 17.65 -9.53
C GLY A 395 -8.85 18.45 -10.47
N GLN A 396 -8.84 18.13 -11.77
CA GLN A 396 -9.54 18.90 -12.81
C GLN A 396 -10.96 18.39 -13.10
N ALA A 397 -11.46 17.42 -12.33
CA ALA A 397 -12.85 17.02 -12.42
C ALA A 397 -13.75 18.13 -11.82
N ARG A 398 -14.16 19.06 -12.70
CA ARG A 398 -15.33 19.95 -12.60
C ARG A 398 -15.18 21.23 -11.76
N ARG A 399 -14.48 22.22 -12.32
CA ARG A 399 -15.03 23.59 -12.40
C ARG A 399 -15.39 23.87 -13.86
N GLY A 400 -16.55 23.37 -14.26
CA GLY A 400 -17.16 23.66 -15.55
C GLY A 400 -18.63 23.96 -15.31
N GLY A 401 -18.90 25.18 -14.86
CA GLY A 401 -20.24 25.68 -14.56
C GLY A 401 -20.15 27.16 -14.22
N ASP A 402 -20.75 27.98 -15.07
CA ASP A 402 -20.97 29.43 -15.01
C ASP A 402 -19.79 30.37 -15.32
N ASP A 403 -19.71 30.75 -16.60
CA ASP A 403 -19.76 32.18 -16.95
C ASP A 403 -20.91 32.40 -17.95
N ARG A 404 -21.75 33.39 -17.62
CA ARG A 404 -22.97 33.81 -18.32
C ARG A 404 -22.67 34.54 -19.64
N LEU A 405 -23.37 34.16 -20.71
CA LEU A 405 -24.26 34.99 -21.56
C LEU A 405 -24.67 34.22 -22.82
#